data_AF-A0A0K2RS68-F1
#
_entry.id   AF-A0A0K2RS68-F1
#
_cell.length_a   1.000
_cell.length_b   1.000
_cell.length_c   1.000
_cell.angle_alpha   90.00
_cell.angle_beta   90.00
_cell.angle_gamma   90.00
#
_symmetry.space_group_name_H-M   'P 1'
#
loop_
_entity.id
_entity.type
_entity.pdbx_description
1 polymer ?
#
loop_
_entity_poly.entity_id
_entity_poly.type
_entity_poly.pdbx_seq_one_letter_code
_entity_poly.pdbx_strand_id
1 'polypeptide(L)' 'MLGQPKLFGLAALGAVRVVAFVRLYEEPTLARKFGAEYEDYRANVPRWLPRLTPWQQPR' A
#
# COMPACT_ATOMS: atom_id res chain seq x y z
N MET A 1 -3.21 27.54 12.63
CA MET A 1 -4.09 27.08 11.53
C MET A 1 -4.21 25.55 11.42
N LEU A 2 -3.88 24.75 12.44
CA LEU A 2 -3.80 23.27 12.35
C LEU A 2 -4.85 22.51 13.20
N GLY A 3 -6.04 23.07 13.41
CA GLY A 3 -7.07 22.52 14.32
C GLY A 3 -8.47 22.39 13.72
N GLN A 4 -8.64 22.53 12.39
CA GLN A 4 -9.95 22.45 11.78
C GLN A 4 -10.33 20.98 11.44
N PRO A 5 -11.44 20.45 11.97
CA PRO A 5 -11.84 19.06 11.75
C PRO A 5 -12.06 18.71 10.26
N LYS A 6 -12.38 19.72 9.44
CA LYS A 6 -12.55 19.58 7.99
C LYS A 6 -11.27 19.10 7.28
N LEU A 7 -10.09 19.50 7.75
CA LEU A 7 -8.80 19.08 7.17
C LEU A 7 -8.56 17.59 7.40
N PHE A 8 -8.87 17.08 8.61
CA PHE A 8 -8.79 15.66 8.91
C PHE A 8 -9.79 14.84 8.08
N GLY A 9 -11.01 15.36 7.87
CA GLY A 9 -12.01 14.73 7.00
C GLY A 9 -11.53 14.61 5.54
N LEU A 10 -10.96 15.69 4.98
CA LEU A 10 -10.40 15.67 3.63
C LEU A 10 -9.20 14.70 3.51
N ALA A 11 -8.30 14.74 4.50
CA ALA A 11 -7.15 13.83 4.55
C ALA A 11 -7.59 12.37 4.62
N ALA A 12 -8.59 12.05 5.45
CA ALA A 12 -9.15 10.71 5.55
C ALA A 12 -9.79 10.27 4.23
N LEU A 13 -10.56 11.14 3.55
CA LEU A 13 -11.15 10.84 2.25
C LEU A 13 -10.07 10.55 1.19
N GLY A 14 -9.00 11.35 1.16
CA GLY A 14 -7.85 11.14 0.30
C GLY A 14 -7.17 9.80 0.59
N ALA A 15 -6.90 9.52 1.86
CA ALA A 15 -6.29 8.26 2.30
C ALA A 15 -7.14 7.04 1.90
N VAL A 16 -8.46 7.11 2.08
CA VAL A 16 -9.39 6.04 1.66
C VAL A 16 -9.32 5.81 0.16
N ARG A 17 -9.29 6.86 -0.67
CA ARG A 17 -9.16 6.72 -2.12
C ARG A 17 -7.85 6.05 -2.51
N VAL A 18 -6.73 6.45 -1.91
CA VAL A 18 -5.41 5.84 -2.17
C VAL A 18 -5.41 4.38 -1.75
N VAL A 19 -5.90 4.06 -0.56
CA VAL A 19 -6.00 2.67 -0.08
C VAL A 19 -6.87 1.82 -1.00
N ALA A 20 -8.03 2.34 -1.42
CA ALA A 20 -8.93 1.64 -2.34
C ALA A 20 -8.25 1.39 -3.70
N PHE A 21 -7.57 2.40 -4.26
CA PHE A 21 -6.85 2.27 -5.52
C PHE A 21 -5.77 1.18 -5.45
N VAL A 22 -4.94 1.19 -4.40
CA VAL A 22 -3.87 0.19 -4.26
C VAL A 22 -4.49 -1.21 -4.16
N ARG A 23 -5.50 -1.40 -3.30
CA ARG A 23 -6.11 -2.72 -3.05
C ARG A 23 -6.90 -3.29 -4.23
N LEU A 24 -7.63 -2.44 -4.94
CA LEU A 24 -8.59 -2.89 -5.97
C LEU A 24 -8.02 -2.87 -7.37
N TYR A 25 -6.95 -2.10 -7.61
CA TYR A 25 -6.39 -1.95 -8.94
C TYR A 25 -4.92 -2.34 -8.99
N GLU A 26 -4.07 -1.75 -8.15
CA GLU A 26 -2.63 -1.94 -8.22
C GLU A 26 -2.21 -3.37 -7.84
N GLU A 27 -2.60 -3.85 -6.65
CA GLU A 27 -2.23 -5.19 -6.19
C GLU A 27 -2.77 -6.31 -7.10
N PRO A 28 -4.04 -6.28 -7.56
CA PRO A 28 -4.53 -7.28 -8.51
C PRO A 28 -3.80 -7.22 -9.86
N THR A 29 -3.45 -6.02 -10.33
CA THR A 29 -2.70 -5.85 -11.59
C THR A 29 -1.29 -6.41 -11.46
N LEU A 30 -0.61 -6.14 -10.34
CA LEU A 30 0.73 -6.65 -10.04
C LEU A 30 0.71 -8.18 -9.84
N ALA A 31 -0.26 -8.71 -9.10
CA ALA A 31 -0.44 -10.15 -8.94
C ALA A 31 -0.70 -10.84 -10.29
N ARG A 32 -1.46 -10.23 -11.20
CA ARG A 32 -1.66 -10.78 -12.56
C ARG A 32 -0.38 -10.72 -13.41
N LYS A 33 0.45 -9.70 -13.22
CA LYS A 33 1.67 -9.49 -14.03
C LYS A 33 2.84 -10.35 -13.57
N PHE A 34 3.00 -10.53 -12.25
CA PHE A 34 4.17 -11.16 -11.63
C PHE A 34 3.84 -12.47 -10.90
N GLY A 35 2.57 -12.78 -10.68
CA GLY A 35 2.14 -14.06 -10.11
C GLY A 35 2.70 -14.30 -8.71
N ALA A 36 3.25 -15.51 -8.51
CA ALA A 36 3.74 -15.99 -7.22
C ALA A 36 4.87 -15.12 -6.63
N GLU A 37 5.75 -14.56 -7.47
CA GLU A 37 6.83 -13.69 -6.99
C GLU A 37 6.31 -12.43 -6.29
N TYR A 38 5.21 -11.86 -6.81
CA TYR A 38 4.58 -10.70 -6.19
C TYR A 38 3.82 -11.07 -4.93
N GLU A 39 3.20 -12.25 -4.87
CA GLU A 39 2.55 -12.75 -3.66
C GLU A 39 3.55 -12.94 -2.52
N ASP A 40 4.71 -13.55 -2.80
CA ASP A 40 5.80 -13.69 -1.82
C ASP A 40 6.36 -12.33 -1.40
N TYR A 41 6.58 -11.41 -2.34
CA TYR A 41 6.99 -10.05 -2.03
C TYR A 41 5.97 -9.35 -1.11
N ARG A 42 4.68 -9.40 -1.46
CA ARG A 42 3.59 -8.76 -0.72
C ARG A 42 3.43 -9.33 0.69
N ALA A 43 3.69 -10.62 0.88
CA ALA A 43 3.66 -11.26 2.19
C ALA A 43 4.80 -10.78 3.10
N ASN A 44 5.94 -10.40 2.52
CA ASN A 44 7.13 -10.03 3.27
C ASN A 44 7.37 -8.51 3.39
N VAL A 45 6.75 -7.70 2.53
CA VAL A 45 6.93 -6.25 2.52
C VAL A 45 5.64 -5.55 2.97
N PRO A 46 5.62 -4.96 4.18
CA PRO A 46 4.45 -4.24 4.66
C PRO A 46 4.22 -2.97 3.82
N ARG A 47 2.96 -2.75 3.42
CA ARG A 47 2.59 -1.73 2.43
C ARG A 47 2.90 -0.28 2.85
N TRP A 48 2.61 0.05 4.11
CA TRP A 48 2.71 1.43 4.64
C TRP A 48 3.66 1.58 5.82
N LEU A 49 3.98 0.48 6.50
CA LEU A 49 4.91 0.51 7.63
C LEU A 49 6.34 0.48 7.09
N PRO A 50 7.21 1.40 7.51
CA PRO A 50 8.59 1.40 7.07
C PRO A 50 9.30 0.15 7.59
N ARG A 51 10.02 -0.53 6.68
CA ARG A 51 10.93 -1.62 7.03
C ARG A 51 12.36 -1.05 7.00
N LEU A 52 13.06 -1.13 8.13
CA LEU A 52 14.41 -0.57 8.26
C LEU A 52 15.47 -1.39 7.51
N THR A 53 15.18 -2.66 7.23
CA THR A 53 16.03 -3.55 6.44
C THR A 53 15.30 -4.00 5.17
N PRO A 54 15.96 -3.98 4.00
CA PRO A 54 15.32 -4.42 2.76
C PRO A 54 14.98 -5.92 2.84
N TRP A 55 13.86 -6.30 2.24
CA TRP A 55 13.57 -7.72 2.01
C TRP A 55 14.49 -8.24 0.89
N GLN A 56 15.15 -9.37 1.15
CA GLN A 56 15.91 -10.08 0.13
C GLN A 56 15.09 -11.27 -0.32
N GLN A 57 14.71 -11.27 -1.59
CA GLN A 57 13.99 -12.37 -2.20
C GLN A 57 14.88 -13.63 -2.18
N PRO A 58 14.40 -14.77 -1.64
CA PRO A 58 15.09 -16.04 -1.80
C PRO A 58 15.24 -16.35 -3.28
N ARG A 59 16.46 -16.68 -3.71
CA ARG A 59 16.78 -16.98 -5.11
C ARG A 59 16.44 -18.42 -5.47
#